data_AF-A0A559JX88-F1
#
_entry.id   AF-A0A559JX88-F1
#
_cell.length_a   1.000
_cell.length_b   1.000
_cell.length_c   1.000
_cell.angle_alpha   90.00
_cell.angle_beta   90.00
_cell.angle_gamma   90.00
#
_symmetry.space_group_name_H-M   'P 1'
#
loop_
_entity.id
_entity.type
_entity.pdbx_description
1 polymer ?
#
loop_
_entity_poly.entity_id
_entity_poly.type
_entity_poly.pdbx_seq_one_letter_code
_entity_poly.pdbx_strand_id
1 'polypeptide(L)' 'MKEPLNKWWERLHYTLLFLALTVFVHGFFGWFHSWLRPVDPYKVPEGRAAKVFHAGEGSNPESSPGDRLRLFYWLGE' A
#
# COMPACT_ATOMS: atom_id res chain seq x y z
N MET A 1 15.21 -47.76 1.95
CA MET A 1 13.97 -46.95 2.02
C MET A 1 14.13 -45.86 3.10
N LYS A 2 14.84 -44.75 2.81
CA LYS A 2 14.95 -43.58 3.71
C LYS A 2 14.59 -42.27 2.97
N GLU A 3 14.02 -42.39 1.78
CA GLU A 3 13.77 -41.25 0.89
C GLU A 3 12.67 -40.28 1.35
N PRO A 4 11.59 -40.69 2.07
CA PRO A 4 10.54 -39.72 2.42
C PRO A 4 10.98 -38.76 3.53
N LEU A 5 11.88 -39.18 4.44
CA LEU A 5 12.28 -38.40 5.60
C LEU A 5 13.09 -37.16 5.20
N ASN A 6 14.01 -37.31 4.24
CA ASN A 6 14.84 -36.22 3.74
C ASN A 6 13.99 -35.14 3.04
N LYS A 7 12.96 -35.57 2.30
CA LYS A 7 12.06 -34.69 1.55
C LYS A 7 11.17 -33.84 2.46
N TRP A 8 10.74 -34.41 3.60
CA TRP A 8 10.03 -33.66 4.64
C TRP A 8 10.94 -32.70 5.40
N TRP A 9 12.20 -33.09 5.63
CA TRP A 9 13.18 -32.21 6.26
C TRP A 9 13.49 -30.98 5.39
N GLU A 10 13.64 -31.17 4.09
CA GLU A 10 13.84 -30.09 3.13
C GLU A 10 12.64 -29.11 3.12
N ARG A 11 11.41 -29.65 3.08
CA ARG A 11 10.19 -28.84 3.16
C ARG A 11 10.12 -28.02 4.45
N LEU A 12 10.43 -28.64 5.58
CA LEU A 12 10.42 -27.99 6.90
C LEU A 12 11.45 -26.84 6.93
N HIS A 13 12.65 -27.06 6.37
CA HIS A 13 13.68 -26.02 6.27
C HIS A 13 13.19 -24.81 5.48
N TYR A 14 12.59 -25.02 4.30
CA TYR A 14 12.05 -23.92 3.49
C TYR A 14 10.86 -23.23 4.16
N THR A 15 9.99 -23.98 4.85
CA THR A 15 8.88 -23.38 5.62
C THR A 15 9.40 -22.51 6.77
N LEU A 16 10.42 -22.97 7.50
CA LEU A 16 11.06 -22.17 8.56
C LEU A 16 11.75 -20.92 8.01
N LEU A 17 12.47 -21.06 6.90
CA LEU A 17 13.11 -19.92 6.23
C LEU A 17 12.07 -18.89 5.79
N PHE A 18 10.97 -19.33 5.18
CA PHE A 18 9.86 -18.46 4.77
C PHE A 18 9.22 -17.74 5.96
N LEU A 19 8.99 -18.46 7.06
CA LEU A 19 8.44 -17.89 8.29
C LEU A 19 9.39 -16.82 8.87
N ALA A 20 10.69 -17.13 8.93
CA ALA A 20 11.70 -16.19 9.40
C ALA A 20 11.75 -14.93 8.54
N LEU A 21 11.69 -15.08 7.21
CA LEU A 21 11.63 -13.95 6.28
C LEU A 21 10.36 -13.10 6.49
N THR A 22 9.22 -13.75 6.73
CA THR A 22 7.94 -13.07 6.96
C THR A 22 7.99 -12.23 8.23
N VAL A 23 8.52 -12.78 9.33
CA VAL A 23 8.71 -12.05 10.59
C VAL A 23 9.69 -10.89 10.39
N PHE A 24 10.77 -11.10 9.64
CA PHE A 24 11.74 -10.06 9.32
C PHE A 24 11.10 -8.89 8.56
N VAL A 25 10.36 -9.18 7.48
CA VAL A 25 9.69 -8.17 6.66
C VAL A 25 8.62 -7.42 7.47
N HIS A 26 7.84 -8.15 8.29
CA HIS A 26 6.86 -7.53 9.19
C HIS A 26 7.52 -6.58 10.20
N GLY A 27 8.63 -7.00 10.82
CA GLY A 27 9.40 -6.14 11.72
C GLY A 27 9.98 -4.91 11.01
N PHE A 28 10.50 -5.10 9.79
CA PHE A 28 10.99 -4.01 8.95
C PHE A 28 9.89 -2.99 8.64
N PHE A 29 8.69 -3.43 8.27
CA PHE A 29 7.56 -2.53 8.06
C PHE A 29 7.12 -1.81 9.33
N GLY A 30 7.15 -2.47 10.49
CA GLY A 30 6.88 -1.82 11.78
C GLY A 30 7.89 -0.72 12.10
N TRP A 31 9.18 -0.99 11.86
CA TRP A 31 10.24 0.02 12.01
C TRP A 31 10.06 1.17 11.01
N PHE A 32 9.76 0.87 9.74
CA PHE A 32 9.50 1.87 8.71
C PHE A 32 8.28 2.74 9.04
N HIS A 33 7.21 2.14 9.57
CA HIS A 33 6.04 2.86 10.05
C HIS A 33 6.36 3.77 11.25
N SER A 34 7.26 3.34 12.14
CA SER A 34 7.73 4.21 13.24
C SER A 34 8.52 5.41 12.72
N TRP A 35 9.26 5.25 11.63
CA TRP A 35 9.99 6.33 10.96
C TRP A 35 9.06 7.31 10.22
N LEU A 36 8.01 6.79 9.59
CA LEU A 36 7.01 7.59 8.88
C LEU A 36 5.97 8.25 9.80
N ARG A 37 5.84 7.77 11.04
CA ARG A 37 4.82 8.28 11.95
C ARG A 37 5.07 9.77 12.20
N PRO A 38 4.12 10.66 11.89
CA PRO A 38 4.27 12.06 12.21
C PRO A 38 4.45 12.19 13.73
N VAL A 39 5.49 12.92 14.13
CA VAL A 39 5.89 13.13 15.54
C VAL A 39 4.73 13.71 16.37
N ASP A 40 3.80 14.41 15.71
CA ASP A 40 2.59 14.93 16.32
C ASP A 40 1.36 14.61 15.43
N PRO A 41 0.67 13.48 15.67
CA PRO A 41 -0.49 13.06 14.89
C PRO A 41 -1.74 13.93 15.13
N TYR A 42 -1.73 14.78 16.16
CA TYR A 42 -2.81 15.71 16.48
C TYR A 42 -2.42 17.17 16.24
N LYS A 43 -1.24 17.42 15.66
CA LYS A 43 -0.82 18.77 15.27
C LYS A 43 -1.85 19.33 14.30
N VAL A 44 -2.38 20.51 14.61
CA VAL A 44 -3.18 21.26 13.64
C VAL A 44 -2.28 21.48 12.42
N PRO A 45 -2.68 21.04 11.21
CA PRO A 45 -1.84 21.15 10.04
C PRO A 45 -1.49 22.63 9.80
N GLU A 46 -0.21 22.97 9.96
CA GLU A 46 0.30 24.31 9.71
C GLU A 46 0.49 24.48 8.19
N GLY A 47 -0.61 24.85 7.55
CA GLY A 47 -0.69 25.12 6.14
C GLY A 47 -2.12 25.49 5.77
N ARG A 48 -2.31 26.38 4.79
CA ARG A 48 -3.63 26.55 4.18
C ARG A 48 -3.98 25.25 3.46
N ALA A 49 -4.63 24.33 4.16
CA ALA A 49 -5.32 23.21 3.53
C ALA A 49 -6.47 23.81 2.70
N ALA A 50 -6.15 24.23 1.47
CA ALA A 50 -7.16 24.56 0.50
C ALA A 50 -7.92 23.25 0.26
N LYS A 51 -9.13 23.18 0.80
CA LYS A 51 -10.08 22.12 0.49
C LYS A 51 -10.45 22.33 -0.98
N VAL A 52 -9.65 21.77 -1.90
CA VAL A 52 -9.93 21.80 -3.33
C VAL A 52 -11.05 20.78 -3.58
N PHE A 53 -12.23 21.09 -3.08
CA PHE A 53 -13.42 20.58 -3.70
C PHE A 53 -13.51 21.29 -5.05
N HIS A 54 -13.10 20.61 -6.11
CA HIS A 54 -13.64 20.91 -7.43
C HIS A 54 -15.11 20.49 -7.42
N ALA A 55 -15.94 21.26 -6.71
CA ALA A 55 -17.38 21.24 -6.90
C ALA A 55 -17.65 21.84 -8.29
N GLY A 56 -17.50 21.01 -9.32
CA GLY A 56 -18.08 21.29 -10.62
C GLY A 56 -17.40 22.32 -11.50
N GLU A 57 -16.08 22.57 -11.39
CA GLU A 57 -15.36 23.30 -12.44
C GLU A 57 -14.85 22.35 -13.54
N GLY A 58 -15.76 21.47 -13.96
CA GLY A 58 -15.65 20.62 -15.15
C GLY A 58 -16.58 21.10 -16.25
N SER A 59 -16.94 22.39 -16.29
CA SER A 59 -17.63 22.99 -17.44
C SER A 59 -16.63 23.60 -18.40
N ASN A 60 -15.66 22.79 -18.84
CA ASN A 60 -15.03 23.09 -20.12
C ASN A 60 -15.99 22.50 -21.17
N PRO A 61 -16.69 23.32 -21.97
CA PRO A 61 -17.74 22.83 -22.87
C PRO A 61 -17.24 21.87 -23.96
N GLU A 62 -15.92 21.66 -24.08
CA GLU A 62 -15.29 20.73 -25.01
C GLU A 62 -14.96 19.34 -24.42
N SER A 63 -15.03 19.13 -23.10
CA SER A 63 -14.69 17.81 -22.54
C SER A 63 -15.79 16.80 -22.84
N SER A 64 -15.50 15.85 -23.74
CA SER A 64 -16.40 14.76 -24.10
C SER A 64 -16.74 13.92 -22.87
N PRO A 65 -17.99 13.46 -22.70
CA PRO A 65 -18.37 12.51 -21.64
C PRO A 65 -17.47 11.26 -21.58
N GLY A 66 -16.85 10.88 -22.70
CA GLY A 66 -15.90 9.76 -22.77
C GLY A 66 -14.60 9.98 -22.00
N ASP A 67 -14.11 11.22 -21.93
CA ASP A 67 -12.86 11.55 -21.22
C ASP A 67 -13.04 11.38 -19.71
N ARG A 68 -14.24 11.68 -19.21
CA ARG A 68 -14.62 11.45 -17.81
C ARG A 68 -14.70 9.95 -17.48
N LEU A 69 -15.26 9.14 -18.38
CA LEU A 69 -15.27 7.68 -18.23
C LEU A 69 -13.83 7.12 -18.19
N ARG A 70 -12.97 7.57 -19.09
CA ARG A 70 -11.57 7.12 -19.13
C ARG A 70 -10.83 7.45 -17.83
N LEU A 71 -11.06 8.65 -17.30
CA LEU A 71 -10.47 9.07 -16.03
C LEU A 71 -10.94 8.18 -14.87
N PHE A 72 -12.25 7.90 -14.80
CA PHE A 72 -12.84 7.00 -13.81
C PHE A 72 -12.20 5.60 -13.83
N TYR A 73 -12.06 5.00 -15.01
CA TYR A 73 -11.40 3.69 -15.14
C TYR A 73 -9.91 3.70 -14.80
N TRP A 74 -9.24 4.85 -14.87
CA TRP A 74 -7.79 4.93 -14.69
C TRP A 74 -7.38 5.29 -13.26
N LEU A 75 -8.10 6.22 -12.62
CA LEU A 75 -7.85 6.65 -11.25
C LEU A 75 -8.60 5.83 -10.20
N GLY A 76 -9.65 5.10 -10.60
CA GLY A 76 -10.40 4.22 -9.71
C GLY A 76 -11.04 4.99 -8.56
N GLU A 77 -12.09 5.75 -8.85
CA GLU A 77 -13.02 6.19 -7.81
C GLU A 77 -13.87 5.01 -7.31
#